data_AF-A0A183JDX0-F1
#
_entry.id   AF-A0A183JDX0-F1
#
_cell.length_a   1.000
_cell.length_b   1.000
_cell.length_c   1.000
_cell.angle_alpha   90.00
_cell.angle_beta   90.00
_cell.angle_gamma   90.00
#
_symmetry.space_group_name_H-M   'P 1'
#
loop_
_entity.id
_entity.type
_entity.pdbx_description
1 polymer ?
#
loop_
_entity_poly.entity_id
_entity_poly.type
_entity_poly.pdbx_seq_one_letter_code
_entity_poly.pdbx_strand_id
1 'polypeptide(L)'
;MKTFHEISQDYFDYVITAALEQRLCVLSRILGIFHVGFKNSTSGEAHRFDVLVMENLYYGRTQLAYIYDLKGSLRKRLVDESFNNINNNGVNANSTTMPTDLAQTTDESTTNSGIASYHSFTCNQSTTVSDSGLTSETTTVKHNVPVLLDQNLLNASIDNPLYLRVHSKVSLFY
;
A
#
# COMPACT_ATOMS: atom_id res chain seq x y z
N MET A 1 -6.72 -20.14 -9.29
CA MET A 1 -6.91 -19.22 -8.15
C MET A 1 -8.21 -19.63 -7.50
N LYS A 2 -8.27 -19.84 -6.19
CA LYS A 2 -9.53 -20.25 -5.54
C LYS A 2 -10.49 -19.07 -5.53
N THR A 3 -11.73 -19.28 -5.96
CA THR A 3 -12.78 -18.26 -5.83
C THR A 3 -13.17 -18.09 -4.36
N PHE A 4 -13.75 -16.95 -3.97
CA PHE A 4 -14.25 -16.79 -2.59
C PHE A 4 -15.23 -17.90 -2.21
N HIS A 5 -16.03 -18.37 -3.18
CA HIS A 5 -16.97 -19.47 -2.98
C HIS A 5 -16.30 -20.77 -2.51
N GLU A 6 -15.07 -21.06 -2.97
CA GLU A 6 -14.33 -22.26 -2.57
C GLU A 6 -13.76 -22.17 -1.14
N ILE A 7 -13.62 -20.97 -0.59
CA ILE A 7 -13.00 -20.73 0.73
C ILE A 7 -14.00 -20.11 1.73
N SER A 8 -15.25 -19.88 1.33
CA SER A 8 -16.20 -19.12 2.13
C SER A 8 -16.51 -19.80 3.46
N GLN A 9 -16.62 -21.14 3.44
CA GLN A 9 -16.87 -21.92 4.65
C GLN A 9 -15.74 -21.73 5.66
N ASP A 10 -14.49 -22.00 5.26
CA ASP A 10 -13.31 -21.82 6.11
C ASP A 10 -13.17 -20.38 6.62
N TYR A 11 -13.46 -19.39 5.77
CA TYR A 11 -13.44 -17.97 6.13
C TYR A 11 -14.46 -17.65 7.23
N PHE A 12 -15.72 -18.08 7.07
CA PHE A 12 -16.76 -17.80 8.06
C PHE A 12 -16.52 -18.57 9.35
N ASP A 13 -16.11 -19.83 9.28
CA ASP A 13 -15.78 -20.63 10.46
C ASP A 13 -14.66 -19.97 11.27
N TYR A 14 -13.61 -19.48 10.61
CA TYR A 14 -12.53 -18.75 11.27
C TYR A 14 -13.00 -17.44 11.92
N VAL A 15 -13.73 -16.60 11.18
CA VAL A 15 -14.17 -15.28 11.68
C VAL A 15 -15.19 -15.42 12.81
N ILE A 16 -16.12 -16.38 12.71
CA ILE A 16 -17.12 -16.65 13.75
C ILE A 16 -16.44 -17.20 15.00
N THR A 17 -15.55 -18.19 14.84
CA THR A 17 -14.82 -18.78 15.98
C THR A 17 -13.99 -17.72 16.70
N ALA A 18 -13.24 -16.89 15.97
CA ALA A 18 -12.47 -15.79 16.58
C ALA A 18 -13.37 -14.82 17.35
N ALA A 19 -14.55 -14.48 16.82
CA ALA A 19 -15.50 -13.60 17.50
C ALA A 19 -16.11 -14.23 18.76
N LEU A 20 -16.47 -15.52 18.72
CA LEU A 20 -17.01 -16.24 19.87
C LEU A 20 -15.97 -16.42 20.97
N GLU A 21 -14.72 -16.70 20.61
CA GLU A 21 -13.59 -16.85 21.53
C GLU A 21 -13.02 -15.50 22.04
N GLN A 22 -13.53 -14.36 21.56
CA GLN A 22 -12.99 -13.03 21.85
C GLN A 22 -11.50 -12.89 21.48
N ARG A 23 -11.08 -13.57 20.41
CA ARG A 23 -9.71 -13.55 19.89
C ARG A 23 -9.55 -12.49 18.81
N LEU A 24 -8.38 -11.86 18.76
CA LEU A 24 -8.06 -10.91 17.69
C LEU A 24 -8.06 -11.60 16.33
N CYS A 25 -8.72 -10.97 15.36
CA CYS A 25 -8.78 -11.42 13.97
C CYS A 25 -8.11 -10.37 13.09
N VAL A 26 -7.11 -10.79 12.30
CA VAL A 26 -6.39 -9.92 11.36
C VAL A 26 -6.89 -10.08 9.92
N LEU A 27 -7.81 -11.01 9.67
CA LEU A 27 -8.45 -11.14 8.37
C LEU A 27 -9.45 -10.00 8.20
N SER A 28 -9.35 -9.30 7.08
CA SER A 28 -10.27 -8.23 6.76
C SER A 28 -11.69 -8.76 6.60
N ARG A 29 -12.64 -8.12 7.29
CA ARG A 29 -14.05 -8.52 7.25
C ARG A 29 -14.67 -8.18 5.91
N ILE A 30 -15.09 -9.20 5.18
CA ILE A 30 -15.91 -9.11 3.99
C ILE A 30 -17.36 -8.82 4.39
N LEU A 31 -17.92 -7.76 3.81
CA LEU A 31 -19.30 -7.31 4.02
C LEU A 31 -20.23 -7.80 2.92
N GLY A 32 -19.73 -8.00 1.70
CA GLY A 32 -20.52 -8.52 0.59
C GLY A 32 -19.74 -8.63 -0.72
N ILE A 33 -20.26 -9.45 -1.64
CA ILE A 33 -19.74 -9.62 -3.00
C ILE A 33 -20.89 -9.38 -3.97
N PHE A 34 -20.68 -8.52 -4.96
CA PHE A 34 -21.71 -8.07 -5.88
C PHE A 34 -21.23 -8.18 -7.33
N HIS A 35 -22.12 -8.63 -8.20
CA HIS A 35 -21.94 -8.57 -9.64
C HIS A 35 -22.70 -7.36 -10.17
N VAL A 36 -21.98 -6.33 -10.62
CA VAL A 36 -22.56 -5.07 -11.10
C VAL A 36 -22.47 -5.04 -12.61
N GLY A 37 -23.60 -4.85 -13.28
CA GLY A 37 -23.68 -4.65 -14.73
C GLY A 37 -24.27 -3.29 -15.06
N PHE A 38 -23.66 -2.57 -15.98
CA PHE A 38 -24.17 -1.30 -16.50
C PHE A 38 -24.11 -1.28 -18.03
N LYS A 39 -25.16 -0.74 -18.65
CA LYS A 39 -25.20 -0.51 -20.10
C LYS A 39 -25.46 0.96 -20.35
N ASN A 40 -24.52 1.61 -21.03
CA ASN A 40 -24.67 2.97 -21.51
C ASN A 40 -25.57 2.94 -22.76
N SER A 41 -26.76 3.51 -22.66
CA SER A 41 -27.71 3.58 -23.77
C SER A 41 -27.26 4.53 -24.89
N THR A 42 -26.40 5.50 -24.59
CA THR A 42 -25.95 6.54 -25.53
C THR A 42 -24.72 6.08 -26.31
N SER A 43 -23.73 5.47 -25.65
CA SER A 43 -22.54 4.91 -26.33
C SER A 43 -22.73 3.47 -26.79
N GLY A 44 -23.77 2.78 -26.33
CA GLY A 44 -24.00 1.36 -26.58
C GLY A 44 -23.10 0.42 -25.77
N GLU A 45 -22.17 0.96 -24.99
CA GLU A 45 -21.17 0.20 -24.25
C GLU A 45 -21.79 -0.50 -23.04
N ALA A 46 -21.37 -1.75 -22.80
CA ALA A 46 -21.82 -2.54 -21.66
C ALA A 46 -20.61 -3.00 -20.85
N HIS A 47 -20.68 -2.77 -19.54
CA HIS A 47 -19.64 -3.12 -18.59
C HIS A 47 -20.20 -4.05 -17.52
N ARG A 48 -19.35 -4.95 -17.05
CA ARG A 48 -19.66 -5.82 -15.92
C ARG A 48 -18.44 -5.93 -15.03
N PHE A 49 -18.65 -5.75 -13.73
CA PHE A 49 -17.59 -5.78 -12.72
C PHE A 49 -18.02 -6.61 -11.53
N ASP A 50 -17.06 -7.26 -10.91
CA ASP A 50 -17.23 -7.97 -9.66
C ASP A 50 -16.66 -7.09 -8.54
N VAL A 51 -17.48 -6.79 -7.54
CA VAL A 51 -17.14 -5.87 -6.45
C VAL A 51 -17.15 -6.64 -5.13
N LEU A 52 -16.02 -6.59 -4.42
CA LEU A 52 -15.89 -7.05 -3.05
C LEU A 52 -15.95 -5.84 -2.12
N VAL A 53 -16.89 -5.83 -1.18
CA VAL A 53 -16.98 -4.81 -0.13
C VAL A 53 -16.42 -5.40 1.15
N MET A 54 -15.48 -4.70 1.78
CA MET A 54 -14.78 -5.13 2.98
C MET A 54 -14.50 -3.94 3.90
N GLU A 55 -14.10 -4.24 5.14
CA GLU A 55 -13.75 -3.20 6.12
C GLU A 55 -12.57 -2.32 5.64
N ASN A 56 -12.59 -1.05 6.04
CA ASN A 56 -11.50 -0.12 5.80
C ASN A 56 -10.65 0.05 7.07
N LEU A 57 -9.41 -0.46 7.05
CA LEU A 57 -8.49 -0.41 8.18
C LEU A 57 -8.04 1.01 8.56
N TYR A 58 -8.17 1.98 7.65
CA TYR A 58 -7.69 3.36 7.83
C TYR A 58 -8.81 4.35 8.17
N TYR A 59 -10.04 3.89 8.32
CA TYR A 59 -11.17 4.76 8.63
C TYR A 59 -10.96 5.50 9.96
N GLY A 60 -11.16 6.82 9.96
CA GLY A 60 -11.03 7.67 11.15
C GLY A 60 -9.60 7.90 11.66
N ARG A 61 -8.55 7.45 10.94
CA ARG A 61 -7.15 7.67 11.34
C ARG A 61 -6.57 8.88 10.63
N THR A 62 -6.51 10.03 11.31
CA THR A 62 -6.18 11.34 10.68
C THR A 62 -4.68 11.65 10.57
N GLN A 63 -3.83 10.97 11.33
CA GLN A 63 -2.37 11.19 11.32
C GLN A 63 -1.61 9.88 11.00
N LEU A 64 -1.75 9.38 9.77
CA LEU A 64 -0.86 8.32 9.29
C LEU A 64 0.35 8.96 8.60
N ALA A 65 1.54 8.78 9.17
CA ALA A 65 2.78 9.23 8.54
C ALA A 65 3.21 8.31 7.40
N TYR A 66 3.02 7.01 7.56
CA TYR A 66 3.40 5.97 6.61
C TYR A 66 2.38 4.84 6.61
N ILE A 67 2.21 4.18 5.46
CA ILE A 67 1.50 2.91 5.33
C ILE A 67 2.51 1.87 4.85
N TYR A 68 2.42 0.63 5.33
CA TYR A 68 3.29 -0.46 4.89
C TYR A 68 2.48 -1.60 4.29
N ASP A 69 2.77 -1.98 3.03
CA ASP A 69 2.38 -3.28 2.47
C ASP A 69 3.53 -4.26 2.77
N LEU A 70 3.29 -5.21 3.68
CA LEU A 70 4.28 -6.19 4.13
C LEU A 70 3.90 -7.59 3.64
N LYS A 71 4.86 -8.29 3.05
CA LYS A 71 4.69 -9.67 2.53
C LYS A 71 5.70 -10.66 3.12
N GLY A 72 6.64 -10.21 3.96
CA GLY A 72 7.68 -11.03 4.56
C GLY A 72 8.79 -11.45 3.59
N SER A 73 8.97 -10.72 2.48
CA SER A 73 10.01 -10.99 1.48
C SER A 73 10.74 -9.72 1.11
N LEU A 74 11.99 -9.84 0.63
CA LEU A 74 12.84 -8.67 0.31
C LEU A 74 12.94 -8.38 -1.20
N ARG A 75 12.77 -9.40 -2.05
CA ARG A 75 12.95 -9.26 -3.49
C ARG A 75 11.88 -8.34 -4.09
N LYS A 76 12.30 -7.23 -4.70
CA LYS A 76 11.41 -6.19 -5.28
C LYS A 76 10.44 -5.58 -4.24
N ARG A 77 10.88 -5.46 -2.98
CA ARG A 77 10.10 -4.89 -1.88
C ARG A 77 10.73 -3.62 -1.30
N LEU A 78 11.38 -2.84 -2.16
CA LEU A 78 11.88 -1.50 -1.84
C LEU A 78 11.15 -0.49 -2.73
N VAL A 79 10.50 0.50 -2.11
CA VAL A 79 10.05 1.71 -2.80
C VAL A 79 11.20 2.69 -2.79
N ASP A 80 11.61 3.09 -3.98
CA ASP A 80 12.62 4.11 -4.15
C ASP A 80 11.93 5.44 -4.47
N GLU A 81 11.93 6.35 -3.50
CA GLU A 81 11.32 7.67 -3.63
C GLU A 81 12.09 8.55 -4.64
N SER A 82 13.34 8.19 -5.00
CA SER A 82 14.15 8.97 -5.93
C SER A 82 13.56 9.02 -7.35
N PHE A 83 12.79 8.01 -7.77
CA PHE A 83 12.11 8.02 -9.07
C PHE A 83 10.91 8.98 -9.13
N ASN A 84 10.31 9.35 -8.00
CA ASN A 84 9.24 10.36 -7.96
C ASN A 84 9.78 11.79 -8.02
N ASN A 85 11.09 11.99 -7.83
CA ASN A 85 11.71 13.32 -7.77
C ASN A 85 12.37 13.75 -9.10
N ILE A 86 12.45 12.86 -10.11
CA ILE A 86 13.03 13.20 -11.42
C ILE A 86 12.10 14.06 -12.28
N ASN A 87 10.78 14.00 -12.07
CA ASN A 87 9.82 14.76 -12.89
C ASN A 87 9.64 16.23 -12.46
N ASN A 88 10.31 16.68 -11.41
CA ASN A 88 10.17 18.06 -10.89
C ASN A 88 11.44 18.91 -10.99
N ASN A 89 12.56 18.37 -11.50
CA ASN A 89 13.77 19.16 -11.75
C ASN A 89 14.11 19.14 -13.23
N GLY A 90 13.77 20.24 -13.91
CA GLY A 90 14.31 20.57 -15.20
C GLY A 90 15.84 20.44 -15.19
N VAL A 91 16.34 19.67 -16.15
CA VAL A 91 17.71 19.58 -16.66
C VAL A 91 18.66 20.65 -16.12
N ASN A 92 19.71 20.23 -15.41
CA ASN A 92 21.01 20.88 -15.56
C ASN A 92 22.13 19.85 -15.55
N ALA A 93 22.84 19.77 -16.67
CA ALA A 93 24.03 18.98 -16.85
C ALA A 93 25.21 19.58 -16.06
N ASN A 94 26.20 18.73 -15.78
CA ASN A 94 27.58 19.02 -15.36
C ASN A 94 27.88 18.83 -13.86
N SER A 95 28.43 17.66 -13.54
CA SER A 95 29.43 17.51 -12.48
C SER A 95 30.20 16.21 -12.67
N THR A 96 31.29 16.30 -13.42
CA THR A 96 32.39 15.35 -13.54
C THR A 96 33.11 15.18 -12.20
N THR A 97 33.41 13.94 -11.76
CA THR A 97 34.78 13.41 -11.51
C THR A 97 34.74 12.02 -10.82
N MET A 98 35.56 11.10 -11.35
CA MET A 98 35.82 9.71 -10.90
C MET A 98 36.78 9.66 -9.69
N PRO A 99 37.01 8.48 -9.08
CA PRO A 99 38.16 7.69 -9.54
C PRO A 99 37.92 6.17 -9.72
N THR A 100 38.80 5.64 -10.55
CA THR A 100 39.03 4.33 -11.18
C THR A 100 39.49 3.17 -10.29
N ASP A 101 39.35 1.96 -10.87
CA ASP A 101 40.07 0.68 -10.67
C ASP A 101 39.62 -0.33 -9.59
N LEU A 102 38.99 -1.45 -10.01
CA LEU A 102 39.72 -2.68 -10.40
C LEU A 102 38.79 -3.67 -11.13
N ALA A 103 39.27 -4.21 -12.26
CA ALA A 103 38.53 -4.99 -13.24
C ALA A 103 38.24 -6.46 -12.84
N GLN A 104 37.10 -6.99 -13.30
CA GLN A 104 36.97 -8.40 -13.69
C GLN A 104 35.97 -8.59 -14.85
N THR A 105 36.55 -8.65 -16.06
CA THR A 105 36.19 -9.40 -17.28
C THR A 105 34.75 -9.87 -17.55
N THR A 106 34.14 -9.25 -18.58
CA THR A 106 33.41 -9.82 -19.74
C THR A 106 32.59 -11.10 -19.60
N ASP A 107 31.27 -10.98 -19.84
CA ASP A 107 30.62 -11.45 -21.09
C ASP A 107 29.28 -10.69 -21.35
N GLU A 108 29.16 -10.14 -22.57
CA GLU A 108 27.95 -9.55 -23.21
C GLU A 108 26.91 -10.67 -23.49
N SER A 109 25.60 -10.51 -23.71
CA SER A 109 24.65 -9.40 -23.88
C SER A 109 23.25 -10.05 -23.84
N THR A 110 22.26 -9.36 -23.28
CA THR A 110 20.97 -9.07 -23.97
C THR A 110 20.24 -8.06 -23.08
N THR A 111 20.21 -6.84 -23.55
CA THR A 111 19.45 -5.72 -23.02
C THR A 111 17.97 -6.08 -22.89
N ASN A 112 17.49 -6.13 -21.66
CA ASN A 112 16.09 -5.83 -21.36
C ASN A 112 16.09 -4.89 -20.15
N SER A 113 16.37 -3.60 -20.40
CA SER A 113 15.98 -2.53 -19.50
C SER A 113 14.46 -2.39 -19.56
N GLY A 114 13.76 -3.43 -19.11
CA GLY A 114 12.36 -3.33 -18.78
C GLY A 114 12.27 -2.38 -17.62
N ILE A 115 11.87 -1.15 -17.89
CA ILE A 115 11.44 -0.18 -16.89
C ILE A 115 10.37 -0.92 -16.08
N ALA A 116 10.74 -1.43 -14.91
CA ALA A 116 9.80 -2.05 -14.01
C ALA A 116 8.88 -0.93 -13.54
N SER A 117 7.67 -0.90 -14.11
CA SER A 117 6.61 0.00 -13.68
C SER A 117 6.23 -0.38 -12.25
N TYR A 118 6.90 0.23 -11.27
CA TYR A 118 6.48 0.17 -9.90
C TYR A 118 5.29 1.11 -9.78
N HIS A 119 4.09 0.54 -9.69
CA HIS A 119 2.89 1.29 -9.32
C HIS A 119 3.16 1.97 -7.98
N SER A 120 3.37 3.28 -7.98
CA SER A 120 3.36 4.09 -6.77
C SER A 120 1.93 4.10 -6.23
N PHE A 121 1.65 3.23 -5.27
CA PHE A 121 0.36 3.23 -4.59
C PHE A 121 0.34 4.41 -3.62
N THR A 122 -0.46 5.42 -3.91
CA THR A 122 -0.76 6.51 -2.97
C THR A 122 -2.13 6.27 -2.37
N CYS A 123 -2.26 6.39 -1.04
CA CYS A 123 -3.57 6.39 -0.42
C CYS A 123 -4.09 7.84 -0.40
N ASN A 124 -5.26 8.07 -1.01
CA ASN A 124 -5.91 9.36 -0.99
C ASN A 124 -6.75 9.45 0.29
N GLN A 125 -6.31 10.24 1.27
CA GLN A 125 -7.11 10.53 2.46
C GLN A 125 -7.67 11.96 2.34
N SER A 126 -9.00 12.09 2.29
CA SER A 126 -9.67 13.38 2.44
C SER A 126 -9.91 13.64 3.92
N THR A 127 -9.27 14.67 4.46
CA THR A 127 -9.48 15.11 5.84
C THR A 127 -10.38 16.34 5.82
N THR A 128 -11.61 16.22 6.35
CA THR A 128 -12.44 17.39 6.68
C THR A 128 -12.10 17.82 8.11
N VAL A 129 -11.26 18.84 8.26
CA VAL A 129 -11.00 19.44 9.58
C VAL A 129 -12.17 20.39 9.88
N SER A 130 -12.98 20.08 10.89
CA SER A 130 -14.00 21.00 11.39
C SER A 130 -13.38 21.81 12.53
N ASP A 131 -12.85 22.98 12.21
CA ASP A 131 -12.48 23.96 13.22
C ASP A 131 -13.69 24.88 13.48
N SER A 132 -14.09 24.98 14.73
CA SER A 132 -15.16 25.87 15.17
C SER A 132 -14.62 27.30 15.20
N GLY A 133 -14.65 27.99 14.05
CA GLY A 133 -14.18 29.37 13.94
C GLY A 133 -14.58 30.02 12.62
N LEU A 134 -15.04 31.26 12.71
CA LEU A 134 -15.68 32.09 11.69
C LEU A 134 -14.86 32.24 10.38
N THR A 135 -15.54 32.01 9.24
CA THR A 135 -15.18 32.37 7.84
C THR A 135 -13.73 32.11 7.41
N SER A 136 -13.45 30.97 6.77
CA SER A 136 -12.21 30.76 5.99
C SER A 136 -12.41 29.66 4.95
N GLU A 137 -11.90 29.87 3.74
CA GLU A 137 -11.94 28.95 2.59
C GLU A 137 -11.44 27.54 2.97
N THR A 138 -12.25 26.52 2.70
CA THR A 138 -11.92 25.12 2.94
C THR A 138 -10.79 24.66 2.02
N THR A 139 -9.54 24.84 2.44
CA THR A 139 -8.38 24.31 1.72
C THR A 139 -8.25 22.83 2.07
N THR A 140 -8.82 21.94 1.24
CA THR A 140 -8.63 20.50 1.37
C THR A 140 -7.18 20.14 1.02
N VAL A 141 -6.29 20.13 2.01
CA VAL A 141 -4.93 19.61 1.83
C VAL A 141 -5.02 18.10 1.74
N LYS A 142 -4.90 17.55 0.52
CA LYS A 142 -4.75 16.11 0.30
C LYS A 142 -3.40 15.68 0.88
N HIS A 143 -3.41 15.08 2.06
CA HIS A 143 -2.23 14.45 2.61
C HIS A 143 -2.08 13.07 1.95
N ASN A 144 -1.19 12.96 0.95
CA ASN A 144 -0.86 11.68 0.35
C ASN A 144 0.09 10.93 1.27
N VAL A 145 -0.42 9.91 1.96
CA VAL A 145 0.40 9.03 2.79
C VAL A 145 1.12 8.03 1.88
N PRO A 146 2.47 7.93 1.93
CA PRO A 146 3.21 6.98 1.11
C PRO A 146 2.95 5.54 1.56
N VAL A 147 2.84 4.63 0.59
CA VAL A 147 2.81 3.19 0.82
C VAL A 147 4.23 2.65 0.61
N LEU A 148 4.85 2.24 1.70
CA LEU A 148 6.18 1.67 1.78
C LEU A 148 6.12 0.14 1.86
N LEU A 149 7.23 -0.52 1.57
CA LEU A 149 7.29 -1.99 1.49
C LEU A 149 8.24 -2.58 2.55
N ASP A 150 8.42 -3.90 2.53
CA ASP A 150 9.21 -4.66 3.50
C ASP A 150 10.63 -4.13 3.70
N GLN A 151 11.36 -3.83 2.62
CA GLN A 151 12.73 -3.33 2.71
C GLN A 151 12.78 -1.90 3.28
N ASN A 152 11.78 -1.06 2.98
CA ASN A 152 11.69 0.28 3.58
C ASN A 152 11.49 0.18 5.10
N LEU A 153 10.60 -0.73 5.55
CA LEU A 153 10.39 -0.96 6.98
C LEU A 153 11.66 -1.48 7.64
N LEU A 154 12.36 -2.43 7.01
CA LEU A 154 13.60 -2.99 7.55
C LEU A 154 14.67 -1.91 7.71
N ASN A 155 14.86 -1.07 6.69
CA ASN A 155 15.82 0.03 6.74
C ASN A 155 15.46 1.05 7.84
N ALA A 156 14.18 1.45 7.93
CA ALA A 156 13.72 2.40 8.93
C ALA A 156 13.82 1.85 10.37
N SER A 157 13.64 0.54 10.53
CA SER A 157 13.68 -0.14 11.83
C SER A 157 15.08 -0.23 12.44
N ILE A 158 16.13 0.00 11.65
CA ILE A 158 17.52 0.04 12.14
C ILE A 158 17.68 1.22 13.11
N ASP A 159 17.17 2.39 12.73
CA ASP A 159 17.28 3.61 13.53
C ASP A 159 16.11 3.76 14.52
N ASN A 160 14.92 3.29 14.12
CA ASN A 160 13.69 3.45 14.89
C ASN A 160 12.96 2.10 15.01
N PRO A 161 13.34 1.23 15.96
CA PRO A 161 12.71 -0.07 16.12
C PRO A 161 11.24 0.07 16.51
N LEU A 162 10.39 -0.78 15.92
CA LEU A 162 8.97 -0.80 16.23
C LEU A 162 8.72 -1.40 17.63
N TYR A 163 8.45 -0.55 18.62
CA TYR A 163 8.14 -0.99 19.98
C TYR A 163 6.68 -1.39 20.13
N LEU A 164 6.43 -2.62 20.57
CA LEU A 164 5.12 -3.08 21.04
C LEU A 164 5.20 -3.41 22.54
N ARG A 165 4.16 -3.04 23.29
CA ARG A 165 4.04 -3.47 24.69
C ARG A 165 3.89 -4.99 24.76
N VAL A 166 4.53 -5.62 25.75
CA VAL A 166 4.61 -7.09 25.89
C VAL A 166 3.23 -7.77 25.79
N HIS A 167 2.22 -7.30 26.51
CA HIS A 167 0.87 -7.88 26.43
C HIS A 167 0.27 -7.84 25.01
N SER A 168 0.48 -6.78 24.23
CA SER A 168 0.01 -6.66 22.84
C SER A 168 0.74 -7.64 21.93
N LYS A 169 2.05 -7.87 22.19
CA LYS A 169 2.80 -8.90 21.49
C LYS A 169 2.18 -10.28 21.75
N VAL A 170 1.88 -10.61 23.00
CA VAL A 170 1.22 -11.89 23.31
C VAL A 170 -0.09 -12.03 22.55
N SER A 171 -0.98 -11.03 22.59
CA SER A 171 -2.27 -11.09 21.90
C SER A 171 -2.20 -11.14 20.37
N LEU A 172 -1.12 -10.63 19.75
CA LEU A 172 -0.95 -10.64 18.30
C LEU A 172 -0.36 -11.96 17.78
N PHE A 173 0.41 -12.66 18.60
CA PHE A 173 1.16 -13.86 18.19
C PHE A 173 0.64 -15.16 18.81
N TYR A 174 -0.24 -15.09 19.80
CA TYR A 174 -0.85 -16.21 20.52
C TYR A 174 -2.36 -15.99 20.68
#